data_AF-A0A928RYG5-F1
#
_entry.id   AF-A0A928RYG5-F1
#
_cell.length_a   1.000
_cell.length_b   1.000
_cell.length_c   1.000
_cell.angle_alpha   90.00
_cell.angle_beta   90.00
_cell.angle_gamma   90.00
#
_symmetry.space_group_name_H-M   'P 1'
#
loop_
_entity.id
_entity.type
_entity.pdbx_description
1 polymer ?
#
loop_
_entity_poly.entity_id
_entity_poly.type
_entity_poly.pdbx_seq_one_letter_code
_entity_poly.pdbx_strand_id
1 'polypeptide(L)'
;MRSAPYETGVKWISSVKEMELAARRLFEMGASHALVKGGHLEGEPVDVLFDGQSFRYYRGRRLKGGRARFHGTGCILSSAVAAGLAKGNGVEE
;
A
#
# COMPACT_ATOMS: atom_id res chain seq x y z
N MET A 1 2.03 -11.54 -10.27
CA MET A 1 2.31 -12.01 -8.90
C MET A 1 1.22 -11.48 -7.98
N ARG A 2 0.48 -12.37 -7.32
CA ARG A 2 -0.74 -12.12 -6.55
C ARG A 2 -0.39 -12.28 -5.06
N SER A 3 -0.17 -11.20 -4.32
CA SER A 3 0.27 -11.25 -2.91
C SER A 3 -0.49 -10.26 -2.04
N ALA A 4 -1.72 -10.62 -1.69
CA ALA A 4 -2.54 -9.88 -0.72
C ALA A 4 -3.50 -10.76 0.12
N PRO A 5 -4.04 -11.91 -0.35
CA PRO A 5 -5.10 -12.57 0.39
C PRO A 5 -4.64 -13.45 1.58
N TYR A 6 -3.36 -13.84 1.65
CA TYR A 6 -2.91 -14.82 2.65
C TYR A 6 -2.38 -14.22 3.96
N GLU A 7 -1.88 -12.98 3.96
CA GLU A 7 -1.18 -12.41 5.12
C GLU A 7 -2.11 -11.64 6.06
N THR A 8 -3.19 -11.05 5.53
CA THR A 8 -4.11 -10.21 6.32
C THR A 8 -5.44 -10.88 6.63
N GLY A 9 -5.74 -12.06 6.09
CA GLY A 9 -7.07 -12.68 6.18
C GLY A 9 -8.21 -11.84 5.57
N VAL A 10 -7.89 -10.82 4.76
CA VAL A 10 -8.87 -10.04 3.98
C VAL A 10 -8.97 -10.70 2.60
N LYS A 11 -10.11 -11.34 2.32
CA LYS A 11 -10.30 -12.20 1.14
C LYS A 11 -10.19 -11.42 -0.18
N TRP A 12 -10.64 -10.17 -0.19
CA TRP A 12 -10.57 -9.24 -1.33
C TRP A 12 -10.53 -7.81 -0.81
N ILE A 13 -9.67 -6.97 -1.40
CA ILE A 13 -9.63 -5.53 -1.13
C ILE A 13 -10.27 -4.83 -2.31
N SER A 14 -11.48 -4.32 -2.10
CA SER A 14 -12.33 -3.64 -3.08
C SER A 14 -12.74 -2.23 -2.65
N SER A 15 -12.38 -1.83 -1.43
CA SER A 15 -12.68 -0.50 -0.88
C SER A 15 -11.55 0.02 0.02
N VAL A 16 -11.53 1.34 0.23
CA VAL A 16 -10.60 2.01 1.17
C VAL A 16 -10.77 1.46 2.60
N LYS A 17 -12.00 1.16 3.01
CA LYS A 17 -12.28 0.61 4.34
C LYS A 17 -11.66 -0.78 4.54
N GLU A 18 -11.64 -1.61 3.50
CA GLU A 18 -10.95 -2.90 3.53
C GLU A 18 -9.42 -2.74 3.53
N MET A 19 -8.89 -1.70 2.88
CA MET A 19 -7.47 -1.35 2.95
C MET A 19 -7.04 -0.94 4.35
N GLU A 20 -7.84 -0.12 5.03
CA GLU A 20 -7.60 0.27 6.43
C GLU A 20 -7.59 -0.95 7.36
N LEU A 21 -8.53 -1.88 7.17
CA LEU A 21 -8.57 -3.13 7.94
C LEU A 21 -7.32 -3.98 7.68
N ALA A 22 -6.91 -4.11 6.41
CA ALA A 22 -5.68 -4.81 6.06
C ALA A 22 -4.44 -4.15 6.70
N ALA A 23 -4.35 -2.82 6.67
CA ALA A 23 -3.24 -2.07 7.27
C ALA A 23 -3.17 -2.27 8.80
N ARG A 24 -4.31 -2.25 9.49
CA ARG A 24 -4.38 -2.55 10.94
C ARG A 24 -3.88 -3.96 11.25
N ARG A 25 -4.30 -4.96 10.48
CA ARG A 25 -3.86 -6.35 10.69
C ARG A 25 -2.36 -6.52 10.45
N LEU A 26 -1.80 -5.88 9.42
CA LEU A 26 -0.35 -5.89 9.18
C LEU A 26 0.41 -5.25 10.35
N PHE A 27 -0.12 -4.19 10.94
CA PHE A 27 0.44 -3.58 12.15
C PHE A 27 0.36 -4.51 13.36
N GLU A 28 -0.80 -5.15 13.60
CA GLU A 28 -0.99 -6.13 14.69
C GLU A 28 -0.05 -7.34 14.58
N MET A 29 0.42 -7.67 13.37
CA MET A 29 1.45 -8.70 13.15
C MET A 29 2.87 -8.26 13.51
N GLY A 30 3.07 -7.02 13.95
CA GLY A 30 4.35 -6.49 14.46
C GLY A 30 5.01 -5.44 13.57
N ALA A 31 4.36 -4.98 12.50
CA ALA A 31 4.89 -3.88 11.69
C ALA A 31 4.76 -2.55 12.46
N SER A 32 5.80 -1.71 12.45
CA SER A 32 5.72 -0.36 13.03
C SER A 32 4.93 0.61 12.16
N HIS A 33 4.82 0.34 10.86
CA HIS A 33 4.00 1.08 9.90
C HIS A 33 3.52 0.09 8.83
N ALA A 34 2.30 0.27 8.32
CA ALA A 34 1.73 -0.59 7.28
C ALA A 34 1.19 0.23 6.11
N LEU A 35 1.80 0.06 4.93
CA LEU A 35 1.35 0.68 3.67
C LEU A 35 0.62 -0.35 2.80
N VAL A 36 -0.66 -0.11 2.52
CA VAL A 36 -1.50 -0.93 1.63
C VAL A 36 -1.75 -0.16 0.34
N LYS A 37 -1.37 -0.75 -0.80
CA LYS A 37 -1.50 -0.12 -2.12
C LYS A 37 -2.89 -0.36 -2.73
N GLY A 38 -3.56 0.69 -3.20
CA GLY A 38 -4.89 0.62 -3.83
C GLY A 38 -4.87 0.64 -5.35
N GLY A 39 -3.71 0.36 -5.97
CA GLY A 39 -3.55 0.31 -7.44
C GLY A 39 -4.45 -0.70 -8.17
N HIS A 40 -5.19 -1.55 -7.45
CA HIS A 40 -6.15 -2.50 -8.00
C HIS A 40 -7.62 -2.05 -7.90
N LEU A 41 -7.93 -1.00 -7.15
CA LEU A 41 -9.28 -0.47 -7.01
C LEU A 41 -9.75 0.20 -8.30
N GLU A 42 -11.05 0.21 -8.58
CA GLU A 42 -11.61 1.04 -9.66
C GLU A 42 -11.54 2.54 -9.28
N GLY A 43 -11.44 3.43 -10.28
CA GLY A 43 -11.35 4.88 -10.06
C GLY A 43 -9.92 5.42 -9.87
N GLU A 44 -9.75 6.46 -9.06
CA GLU A 44 -8.42 7.00 -8.74
C GLU A 44 -7.74 6.12 -7.69
N PRO A 45 -6.51 5.63 -7.93
CA PRO A 45 -5.81 4.82 -6.94
C PRO A 45 -5.51 5.63 -5.69
N VAL A 46 -5.75 5.02 -4.52
CA VAL A 46 -5.37 5.57 -3.22
C VAL A 46 -4.57 4.53 -2.47
N ASP A 47 -3.44 4.90 -1.90
CA ASP A 47 -2.66 4.05 -1.01
C ASP A 47 -2.90 4.49 0.45
N VAL A 48 -2.93 3.54 1.39
CA VAL A 48 -3.26 3.78 2.80
C VAL A 48 -2.07 3.40 3.66
N LEU A 49 -1.55 4.35 4.44
CA LEU A 49 -0.52 4.13 5.46
C LEU A 49 -1.15 4.19 6.85
N PHE A 50 -0.78 3.24 7.70
CA PHE A 50 -1.16 3.21 9.12
C PHE A 50 0.10 3.21 9.99
N ASP A 51 0.16 4.11 10.97
CA ASP A 51 1.29 4.30 11.91
C ASP A 51 1.01 3.71 13.31
N GLY A 52 -0.16 3.10 13.51
CA GLY A 52 -0.63 2.62 14.81
C GLY A 52 -1.66 3.53 15.50
N GLN A 53 -1.77 4.79 15.09
CA GLN A 53 -2.69 5.79 15.66
C GLN A 53 -3.66 6.34 14.61
N SER A 54 -3.15 6.70 13.44
CA SER A 54 -3.85 7.43 12.40
C SER A 54 -3.63 6.81 11.02
N PHE A 55 -4.53 7.12 10.09
CA PHE A 55 -4.40 6.73 8.69
C PHE A 55 -4.02 7.92 7.83
N ARG A 56 -3.10 7.68 6.89
CA ARG A 56 -2.73 8.63 5.84
C ARG A 56 -3.08 8.07 4.47
N TYR A 57 -3.62 8.94 3.61
CA TYR A 57 -4.10 8.55 2.29
C TYR A 57 -3.29 9.24 1.20
N TYR A 58 -2.62 8.45 0.36
CA TYR A 58 -1.86 8.95 -0.78
C TYR A 58 -2.67 8.74 -2.05
N ARG A 59 -3.30 9.80 -2.55
CA ARG A 59 -4.06 9.76 -3.80
C ARG A 59 -3.11 9.86 -4.98
N GLY A 60 -3.19 8.89 -5.89
CA GLY A 60 -2.43 8.86 -7.12
C GLY A 60 -3.33 9.04 -8.34
N ARG A 61 -2.69 9.22 -9.50
CA ARG A 61 -3.38 9.24 -10.80
C ARG A 61 -3.15 7.92 -11.53
N ARG A 62 -4.20 7.40 -12.16
CA ARG A 62 -4.06 6.24 -13.05
C ARG A 62 -3.39 6.66 -14.36
N LEU A 63 -2.17 6.18 -14.58
CA LEU A 63 -1.46 6.43 -15.82
C LEU A 63 -2.04 5.55 -16.94
N LYS A 64 -2.34 6.16 -18.09
CA LYS A 64 -2.86 5.47 -19.27
C LYS A 64 -1.71 4.71 -19.93
N GLY A 65 -1.78 3.37 -19.95
CA GLY A 65 -0.71 2.58 -20.56
C GLY A 65 -0.99 1.09 -20.82
N GLY A 66 -2.14 0.56 -20.38
CA GLY A 66 -2.44 -0.87 -20.47
C GLY A 66 -1.76 -1.68 -19.35
N ARG A 67 -2.41 -2.75 -18.90
CA ARG A 67 -1.97 -3.58 -17.75
C ARG A 67 -0.57 -4.19 -17.89
N ALA A 68 -0.11 -4.38 -19.14
CA ALA A 68 1.21 -4.94 -19.43
C ALA A 68 2.37 -4.06 -18.95
N ARG A 69 2.19 -2.74 -18.80
CA ARG A 69 3.26 -1.81 -18.41
C ARG A 69 3.44 -1.60 -16.91
N PHE A 70 2.54 -2.14 -16.06
CA PHE A 70 2.49 -1.82 -14.63
C PHE A 70 2.79 -3.02 -13.71
N HIS A 71 3.51 -4.02 -14.21
CA HIS A 71 4.08 -5.07 -13.37
C HIS A 71 5.26 -4.54 -12.53
N GLY A 72 5.46 -5.06 -11.32
CA GLY A 72 6.58 -4.65 -10.47
C GLY A 72 6.45 -3.26 -9.83
N THR A 73 5.35 -2.54 -10.04
CA THR A 73 5.12 -1.23 -9.41
C THR A 73 5.10 -1.27 -7.88
N GLY A 74 4.77 -2.42 -7.28
CA GLY A 74 4.91 -2.64 -5.83
C GLY A 74 6.37 -2.77 -5.40
N CYS A 75 7.19 -3.51 -6.16
CA CYS A 75 8.61 -3.65 -5.88
C CYS A 75 9.34 -2.31 -6.01
N ILE A 76 9.06 -1.54 -7.07
CA ILE A 76 9.63 -0.20 -7.27
C ILE A 76 9.28 0.72 -6.10
N LEU A 77 8.00 0.73 -5.68
CA LEU A 77 7.55 1.52 -4.54
C LEU A 77 8.28 1.11 -3.25
N SER A 78 8.33 -0.18 -2.95
CA SER A 78 9.00 -0.68 -1.74
C SER A 78 10.49 -0.37 -1.74
N SER A 79 11.18 -0.51 -2.87
CA SER A 79 12.59 -0.14 -3.00
C SER A 79 12.82 1.37 -2.83
N ALA A 80 11.92 2.20 -3.35
CA ALA A 80 12.00 3.66 -3.17
C ALA A 80 11.81 4.06 -1.70
N VAL A 81 10.83 3.48 -1.02
CA VAL A 81 10.61 3.69 0.43
C VAL A 81 11.85 3.26 1.21
N ALA A 82 12.37 2.06 0.97
CA ALA A 82 13.57 1.56 1.65
C ALA A 82 14.78 2.47 1.43
N ALA A 83 14.97 2.98 0.20
CA ALA A 83 16.05 3.91 -0.12
C ALA A 83 15.89 5.28 0.56
N GLY A 84 14.65 5.78 0.70
CA GLY A 84 14.35 7.00 1.45
C GLY A 84 14.67 6.86 2.93
N LEU A 85 14.22 5.75 3.54
CA LEU A 85 14.53 5.45 4.95
C LEU A 85 16.03 5.31 5.19
N ALA A 86 16.76 4.67 4.28
CA ALA A 86 18.22 4.55 4.37
C ALA A 86 18.95 5.90 4.28
N LYS A 87 18.32 6.92 3.68
CA LYS A 87 18.83 8.30 3.63
C LYS A 87 18.46 9.13 4.86
N GLY A 88 17.72 8.56 5.81
CA GLY A 88 17.27 9.24 7.03
C GLY A 88 15.94 9.98 6.90
N ASN A 89 15.19 9.78 5.81
CA ASN A 89 13.86 10.36 5.68
C ASN A 89 12.87 9.66 6.63
N GLY A 90 11.80 10.38 7.01
CA GLY A 90 10.67 9.78 7.71
C GLY A 90 9.87 8.82 6.83
N VAL A 91 9.11 7.91 7.44
CA VAL A 91 8.19 6.98 6.73
C VAL A 91 7.05 7.73 6.01
N GLU A 92 6.74 8.93 6.47
CA GLU A 92 5.66 9.76 5.97
C GLU A 92 6.09 10.80 4.92
N GLU A 93 7.37 10.79 4.51
CA GLU A 93 8.01 11.81 3.69
C GLU A 93 8.35 11.29 2.27
#